data_AF-A0A7Z9K832-F1
#
_entry.id   AF-A0A7Z9K832-F1
#
_cell.length_a   1.000
_cell.length_b   1.000
_cell.length_c   1.000
_cell.angle_alpha   90.00
_cell.angle_beta   90.00
_cell.angle_gamma   90.00
#
_symmetry.space_group_name_H-M   'P 1'
#
loop_
_entity.id
_entity.type
_entity.pdbx_description
1 polymer ?
#
loop_
_entity_poly.entity_id
_entity_poly.type
_entity_poly.pdbx_seq_one_letter_code
_entity_poly.pdbx_strand_id
1 'polypeptide(L)'
;MPDEGTDIAVRPKLLKYARELVPKLRERSRAAEEARKVPEQTVADLITTGLSRVCQPSRFGGSEQPWDVLCEISMELGKGCSSQAWVFNVFAEYSCLLAQFPEQAQQDVW
;
A
#
# COMPACT_ATOMS: atom_id res chain seq x y z
N MET A 1 8.74 12.48 19.44
CA MET A 1 7.88 13.65 19.16
C MET A 1 6.64 13.10 18.49
N PRO A 2 5.41 13.48 18.90
CA PRO A 2 4.23 13.10 18.16
C PRO A 2 4.28 13.83 16.80
N ASP A 3 4.14 13.06 15.73
CA ASP A 3 4.22 13.51 14.35
C ASP A 3 3.01 14.39 14.01
N GLU A 4 3.21 15.70 13.88
CA GLU A 4 2.17 16.70 13.56
C GLU A 4 1.63 16.55 12.12
N GLY A 5 2.21 15.67 11.29
CA GLY A 5 1.82 15.45 9.89
C GLY A 5 0.85 14.29 9.64
N THR A 6 0.62 13.40 10.61
CA THR A 6 -0.26 12.24 10.41
C THR A 6 -1.73 12.63 10.60
N ASP A 7 -2.47 12.83 9.53
CA ASP A 7 -3.92 13.02 9.61
C ASP A 7 -4.58 11.74 10.18
N ILE A 8 -5.06 11.84 11.41
CA ILE A 8 -5.71 10.77 12.17
C ILE A 8 -6.93 10.19 11.43
N ALA A 9 -7.56 10.97 10.55
CA ALA A 9 -8.69 10.51 9.74
C ALA A 9 -8.29 9.57 8.60
N VAL A 10 -7.01 9.54 8.21
CA VAL A 10 -6.54 8.78 7.04
C VAL A 10 -6.38 7.29 7.37
N ARG A 11 -5.78 6.92 8.52
CA ARG A 11 -5.59 5.51 8.91
C ARG A 11 -6.90 4.69 8.88
N PRO A 12 -8.02 5.13 9.51
CA PRO A 12 -9.28 4.38 9.45
C PRO A 12 -9.81 4.19 8.02
N LYS A 13 -9.61 5.17 7.14
CA LYS A 13 -10.00 5.12 5.73
C LYS A 13 -9.18 4.11 4.95
N LEU A 14 -7.85 4.10 5.11
CA LEU A 14 -6.97 3.11 4.47
C LEU A 14 -7.31 1.69 4.93
N LEU A 15 -7.51 1.48 6.23
CA LEU A 15 -7.92 0.17 6.75
C LEU A 15 -9.30 -0.26 6.26
N LYS A 16 -10.22 0.68 6.03
CA LYS A 16 -11.52 0.39 5.40
C LYS A 16 -11.33 -0.13 3.99
N TYR A 17 -10.52 0.53 3.15
CA TYR A 17 -10.22 0.05 1.81
C TYR A 17 -9.53 -1.31 1.82
N ALA A 18 -8.59 -1.54 2.74
CA ALA A 18 -7.94 -2.85 2.88
C ALA A 18 -8.97 -3.97 3.14
N ARG A 19 -9.90 -3.76 4.08
CA ARG A 19 -11.00 -4.69 4.38
C ARG A 19 -11.91 -4.94 3.16
N GLU A 20 -12.23 -3.89 2.41
CA GLU A 20 -13.06 -4.00 1.20
C GLU A 20 -12.37 -4.78 0.07
N LEU A 21 -11.03 -4.82 0.04
CA LEU A 21 -10.26 -5.60 -0.92
C LEU A 21 -10.11 -7.08 -0.55
N VAL A 22 -10.17 -7.45 0.74
CA VAL A 22 -10.05 -8.84 1.20
C VAL A 22 -10.89 -9.84 0.39
N PRO A 23 -12.21 -9.65 0.19
CA PRO A 23 -13.00 -10.60 -0.60
C PRO A 23 -12.54 -10.68 -2.05
N LYS A 24 -12.16 -9.55 -2.68
CA LYS A 24 -11.64 -9.51 -4.06
C LYS A 24 -10.31 -10.25 -4.19
N LEU A 25 -9.40 -10.07 -3.24
CA LEU A 25 -8.11 -10.78 -3.23
C LEU A 25 -8.30 -12.29 -3.12
N ARG A 26 -9.26 -12.71 -2.27
CA ARG A 26 -9.61 -14.13 -2.11
C ARG A 26 -10.18 -14.71 -3.40
N GLU A 27 -11.12 -14.02 -4.03
CA GLU A 27 -11.71 -14.41 -5.32
C GLU A 27 -10.64 -14.58 -6.40
N ARG A 28 -9.69 -13.65 -6.46
CA ARG A 28 -8.62 -13.64 -7.47
C ARG A 28 -7.45 -14.58 -7.18
N SER A 29 -7.37 -15.16 -5.97
CA SER A 29 -6.20 -15.92 -5.51
C SER A 29 -5.80 -17.08 -6.42
N ARG A 30 -6.77 -17.88 -6.89
CA ARG A 30 -6.50 -19.02 -7.77
C ARG A 30 -5.92 -18.57 -9.11
N ALA A 31 -6.49 -17.53 -9.71
CA ALA A 31 -5.99 -16.98 -10.96
C ALA A 31 -4.58 -16.40 -10.80
N ALA A 32 -4.30 -15.76 -9.66
CA ALA A 32 -2.97 -15.25 -9.32
C ALA A 32 -1.93 -16.38 -9.21
N GLU A 33 -2.31 -17.50 -8.58
CA GLU A 33 -1.47 -18.69 -8.43
C GLU A 33 -1.14 -19.32 -9.79
N GLU A 34 -2.16 -19.57 -10.61
CA GLU A 34 -2.01 -20.15 -11.96
C GLU A 34 -1.15 -19.28 -12.87
N ALA A 35 -1.35 -17.95 -12.83
CA ALA A 35 -0.58 -17.00 -13.61
C ALA A 35 0.83 -16.73 -13.05
N ARG A 36 1.11 -17.15 -11.80
CA ARG A 36 2.31 -16.80 -11.03
C ARG A 36 2.59 -15.29 -11.01
N LYS A 37 1.53 -14.50 -10.95
CA LYS A 37 1.58 -13.03 -11.03
C LYS A 37 0.39 -12.43 -10.28
N VAL A 38 0.61 -11.28 -9.63
CA VAL A 38 -0.50 -10.51 -9.06
C VAL A 38 -1.41 -10.01 -10.18
N PRO A 39 -2.73 -10.23 -10.09
CA PRO A 39 -3.69 -9.74 -11.08
C PRO A 39 -3.62 -8.22 -11.24
N GLU A 40 -3.73 -7.74 -12.47
CA GLU A 40 -3.64 -6.31 -12.78
C GLU A 40 -4.77 -5.51 -12.09
N GLN A 41 -5.93 -6.13 -11.92
CA GLN A 41 -7.06 -5.55 -11.18
C GLN A 41 -6.70 -5.32 -9.70
N THR A 42 -5.89 -6.20 -9.10
CA THR A 42 -5.41 -6.01 -7.72
C THR A 42 -4.46 -4.82 -7.64
N VAL A 43 -3.52 -4.70 -8.59
CA VAL A 43 -2.61 -3.54 -8.65
C VAL A 43 -3.40 -2.24 -8.84
N ALA A 44 -4.37 -2.23 -9.74
CA ALA A 44 -5.23 -1.07 -9.99
C ALA A 44 -6.04 -0.66 -8.75
N ASP A 45 -6.60 -1.63 -8.01
CA ASP A 45 -7.30 -1.39 -6.76
C ASP A 45 -6.36 -0.74 -5.72
N LEU A 46 -5.13 -1.25 -5.55
CA LEU A 46 -4.13 -0.71 -4.61
C LEU A 46 -3.65 0.71 -4.95
N ILE A 47 -3.59 1.05 -6.24
CA ILE A 47 -3.25 2.40 -6.71
C ILE A 47 -4.42 3.34 -6.51
N THR A 48 -5.62 2.95 -6.95
CA THR A 48 -6.82 3.79 -6.92
C THR A 48 -7.27 4.13 -5.49
N THR A 49 -7.10 3.18 -4.56
CA THR A 49 -7.42 3.39 -3.14
C THR A 49 -6.36 4.20 -2.39
N GLY A 50 -5.20 4.46 -3.01
CA GLY A 50 -4.06 5.15 -2.39
C GLY A 50 -3.26 4.27 -1.40
N LEU A 51 -3.62 2.99 -1.24
CA LEU A 51 -2.92 2.08 -0.32
C LEU A 51 -1.43 1.97 -0.65
N SER A 52 -1.08 1.90 -1.94
CA SER A 52 0.32 1.84 -2.41
C SER A 52 1.17 3.05 -2.03
N ARG A 53 0.54 4.19 -1.69
CA ARG A 53 1.21 5.45 -1.33
C ARG A 53 1.13 5.76 0.17
N VAL A 54 0.87 4.73 0.99
CA VAL A 54 0.62 4.88 2.43
C VAL A 54 1.75 5.63 3.14
N CYS A 55 3.01 5.29 2.85
CA CYS A 55 4.19 5.89 3.45
C CYS A 55 4.92 6.89 2.53
N GLN A 56 4.39 7.17 1.34
CA GLN A 56 4.99 8.14 0.42
C GLN A 56 4.85 9.56 1.00
N PRO A 57 5.83 10.45 0.81
CA PRO A 57 5.74 11.84 1.24
C PRO A 57 4.52 12.58 0.67
N SER A 58 3.91 13.44 1.47
CA SER A 58 2.67 14.17 1.19
C SER A 58 2.90 15.21 0.09
N ARG A 59 4.11 15.78 0.02
CA ARG A 59 4.56 16.63 -1.09
C ARG A 59 4.52 15.96 -2.47
N PHE A 60 4.52 14.62 -2.51
CA PHE A 60 4.38 13.81 -3.73
C PHE A 60 3.00 13.13 -3.82
N GLY A 61 2.03 13.54 -3.00
CA GLY A 61 0.66 13.01 -3.02
C GLY A 61 0.48 11.67 -2.30
N GLY A 62 1.43 11.29 -1.43
CA GLY A 62 1.26 10.19 -0.49
C GLY A 62 0.55 10.61 0.80
N SER A 63 0.31 9.66 1.70
CA SER A 63 -0.39 9.93 2.96
C SER A 63 0.52 10.07 4.20
N GLU A 64 1.84 9.93 4.03
CA GLU A 64 2.85 10.03 5.12
C GLU A 64 2.45 9.27 6.39
N GLN A 65 1.81 8.10 6.26
CA GLN A 65 1.40 7.32 7.42
C GLN A 65 2.59 6.56 8.00
N PRO A 66 2.61 6.38 9.32
CA PRO A 66 3.66 5.63 10.00
C PRO A 66 3.66 4.15 9.59
N TRP A 67 4.80 3.50 9.81
CA TRP A 67 5.05 2.13 9.37
C TRP A 67 4.08 1.09 9.96
N ASP A 68 3.56 1.33 11.16
CA ASP A 68 2.57 0.47 11.79
C ASP A 68 1.27 0.39 10.95
N VAL A 69 0.88 1.48 10.28
CA VAL A 69 -0.28 1.50 9.38
C VAL A 69 -0.05 0.62 8.14
N LEU A 70 1.16 0.65 7.55
CA LEU A 70 1.54 -0.23 6.44
C LEU A 70 1.45 -1.71 6.88
N CYS A 71 1.97 -2.04 8.06
CA CYS A 71 1.88 -3.38 8.64
C CYS A 71 0.43 -3.81 8.84
N GLU A 72 -0.44 -2.95 9.38
CA GLU A 72 -1.86 -3.25 9.58
C GLU A 72 -2.60 -3.51 8.27
N ILE A 73 -2.35 -2.70 7.24
CA ILE A 73 -2.91 -2.92 5.91
C ILE A 73 -2.44 -4.27 5.36
N SER A 74 -1.15 -4.57 5.46
CA SER A 74 -0.57 -5.85 5.00
C SER A 74 -1.21 -7.05 5.70
N MET A 75 -1.35 -6.99 7.03
CA MET A 75 -2.04 -8.02 7.82
C MET A 75 -3.51 -8.19 7.42
N GLU A 76 -4.20 -7.10 7.13
CA GLU A 76 -5.60 -7.14 6.68
C GLU A 76 -5.72 -7.79 5.29
N LEU A 77 -4.94 -7.34 4.31
CA LEU A 77 -4.94 -7.90 2.95
C LEU A 77 -4.56 -9.39 2.94
N GLY A 78 -3.66 -9.81 3.85
CA GLY A 78 -3.26 -11.20 4.04
C GLY A 78 -4.41 -12.15 4.33
N LYS A 79 -5.50 -11.67 4.96
CA LYS A 79 -6.73 -12.47 5.19
C LYS A 79 -7.45 -12.86 3.89
N GLY A 80 -7.15 -12.18 2.79
CA GLY A 80 -7.63 -12.49 1.44
C GLY A 80 -6.65 -13.38 0.69
N CYS A 81 -5.41 -12.94 0.56
CA CYS A 81 -4.33 -13.70 -0.10
C CYS A 81 -2.95 -13.17 0.33
N SER A 82 -2.14 -14.03 0.97
CA SER A 82 -0.82 -13.66 1.48
C SER A 82 0.17 -13.23 0.39
N SER A 83 0.18 -13.90 -0.77
CA SER A 83 1.10 -13.55 -1.87
C SER A 83 0.81 -12.15 -2.43
N GLN A 84 -0.46 -11.79 -2.57
CA GLN A 84 -0.86 -10.45 -3.02
C GLN A 84 -0.57 -9.38 -1.95
N ALA A 85 -0.77 -9.70 -0.66
CA ALA A 85 -0.40 -8.82 0.44
C ALA A 85 1.12 -8.57 0.53
N TRP A 86 1.93 -9.60 0.28
CA TRP A 86 3.39 -9.47 0.21
C TRP A 86 3.83 -8.51 -0.90
N VAL A 87 3.26 -8.64 -2.10
CA VAL A 87 3.56 -7.71 -3.22
C VAL A 87 3.12 -6.29 -2.89
N PHE A 88 1.96 -6.10 -2.25
CA PHE A 88 1.55 -4.79 -1.74
C PHE A 88 2.61 -4.21 -0.79
N ASN A 89 3.08 -5.01 0.18
CA ASN A 89 4.04 -4.57 1.19
C ASN A 89 5.32 -4.07 0.53
N VAL A 90 5.89 -4.87 -0.38
CA VAL A 90 7.08 -4.50 -1.17
C VAL A 90 6.80 -3.22 -1.95
N PHE A 91 5.66 -3.13 -2.65
CA PHE A 91 5.37 -1.96 -3.46
C PHE A 91 5.26 -0.66 -2.63
N ALA A 92 4.61 -0.71 -1.47
CA ALA A 92 4.43 0.43 -0.59
C ALA A 92 5.73 0.81 0.15
N GLU A 93 6.48 -0.18 0.66
CA GLU A 93 7.74 -0.01 1.39
C GLU A 93 8.81 0.73 0.60
N TYR A 94 8.91 0.47 -0.71
CA TYR A 94 9.94 1.10 -1.54
C TYR A 94 9.79 2.62 -1.63
N SER A 95 8.61 3.16 -1.31
CA SER A 95 8.42 4.60 -1.15
C SER A 95 9.24 5.17 0.01
N CYS A 96 9.33 4.45 1.13
CA CYS A 96 10.19 4.84 2.26
C CYS A 96 11.66 4.79 1.91
N LEU A 97 12.07 3.79 1.11
CA LEU A 97 13.45 3.69 0.65
C LEU A 97 13.80 4.85 -0.30
N LEU A 98 12.94 5.12 -1.29
CA LEU A 98 13.13 6.21 -2.25
C LEU A 98 13.21 7.57 -1.55
N ALA A 99 12.42 7.79 -0.49
CA ALA A 99 12.44 9.03 0.29
C ALA A 99 13.81 9.32 0.96
N GLN A 100 14.71 8.34 1.05
CA GLN A 100 16.07 8.52 1.57
C GLN A 100 17.11 8.90 0.50
N PHE A 101 16.74 8.86 -0.78
CA PHE A 101 17.62 9.29 -1.87
C PHE A 101 17.68 10.83 -1.98
N PRO A 102 18.67 11.41 -2.69
CA PRO A 102 18.69 12.83 -2.99
C PRO A 102 17.37 13.29 -3.63
N GLU A 103 16.97 14.53 -3.37
CA GLU A 103 15.67 15.07 -3.81
C GLU A 103 15.43 14.91 -5.31
N GLN A 104 16.45 15.10 -6.15
CA GLN A 104 16.34 14.90 -7.60
C GLN A 104 15.85 13.49 -7.96
N ALA A 105 16.36 12.45 -7.30
CA ALA A 105 15.93 11.08 -7.57
C ALA A 105 14.48 10.82 -7.12
N GLN A 106 14.00 11.53 -6.09
CA GLN A 106 12.60 11.47 -5.68
C GLN A 106 11.69 12.12 -6.74
N GLN A 107 12.08 13.29 -7.26
CA GLN A 107 11.36 14.01 -8.31
C GLN A 107 11.37 13.28 -9.66
N ASP A 108 12.45 12.55 -9.98
CA ASP A 108 12.53 11.78 -11.23
C ASP A 108 11.57 10.58 -11.24
N VAL A 109 11.18 10.07 -10.07
CA VAL A 109 10.30 8.91 -9.92
C VAL A 109 8.85 9.29 -9.62
N TRP A 110 8.61 10.37 -8.88
CA TRP A 110 7.28 10.85 -8.46
C TRP A 110 6.91 12.19 -9.08
#